data_AF-A0A928H863-F1
#
_entry.id   AF-A0A928H863-F1
#
_cell.length_a   1.000
_cell.length_b   1.000
_cell.length_c   1.000
_cell.angle_alpha   90.00
_cell.angle_beta   90.00
_cell.angle_gamma   90.00
#
_symmetry.space_group_name_H-M   'P 1'
#
loop_
_entity.id
_entity.type
_entity.pdbx_description
1 polymer ?
#
loop_
_entity_poly.entity_id
_entity_poly.type
_entity_poly.pdbx_seq_one_letter_code
_entity_poly.pdbx_strand_id
1 'polypeptide(L)'
;MSMHNMETLRTAAFSLCLLAVLCGLNAQHVVHATRNDKYVASKSKAVQERLEWFRDQKLCLMMHFGLYSILGITESWPLSTRDAFWARSDIEWVRDDAEFKRQYYALNKCFNPVRFNAKEIAKTAKRCGFKYVAFTTKHHDGFCLWDTKCTDYKTTSPECPYSTNPNADIVKNLFDACRAEGLGISAYFSKADFHHTDFWEGFGIGTETSRYPTYDIAKQPEKWARFCEFTKKQILELVADYGPIDILWLDGGWLKKERGHDMGIGRMIDAAREIQPNLISVDRMANTAYMDVRTPEQTVPDEPLDCPWESCITISESWGYHYDDSYKPVRQLIHMLIDVVAKGGNLALNVGPMPDGRLPHPALERMEKMGKWLAKNGEAIYGTRVASVASVRSWRFTKGKDGRLFGIRLWSEGERGFKHMLLNFEEKHGEVKRVVHLSSGTDIPFKVTIGDYERGVMLDLPHGFSRDEFADVFVVEVEQKKGTLP
;
A
#
# COMPACT_ATOMS: atom_id res chain seq x y z
N MET A 1 -51.51 -18.98 38.30
CA MET A 1 -50.05 -18.92 38.49
C MET A 1 -49.54 -17.69 37.76
N SER A 2 -49.09 -16.69 38.53
CA SER A 2 -48.94 -15.31 38.10
C SER A 2 -47.70 -15.04 37.25
N MET A 3 -47.80 -13.94 36.50
CA MET A 3 -46.88 -13.24 35.61
C MET A 3 -45.43 -13.05 36.12
N HIS A 4 -44.70 -14.13 36.41
CA HIS A 4 -43.29 -14.05 36.82
C HIS A 4 -42.34 -15.01 36.07
N ASN A 5 -42.84 -15.82 35.14
CA ASN A 5 -42.04 -16.78 34.37
C ASN A 5 -42.04 -16.55 32.84
N MET A 6 -42.50 -15.39 32.37
CA MET A 6 -42.51 -15.04 30.93
C MET A 6 -41.47 -13.99 30.51
N GLU A 7 -40.74 -13.37 31.45
CA GLU A 7 -39.68 -12.39 31.11
C GLU A 7 -38.27 -12.99 31.06
N THR A 8 -38.03 -14.15 31.68
CA THR A 8 -36.71 -14.81 31.69
C THR A 8 -36.43 -15.68 30.46
N LEU A 9 -37.42 -15.94 29.60
CA LEU A 9 -37.28 -16.70 28.35
C LEU A 9 -37.16 -15.81 27.10
N ARG A 10 -37.40 -14.49 27.21
CA ARG A 10 -37.22 -13.52 26.10
C ARG A 10 -35.83 -12.87 26.06
N THR A 11 -35.10 -12.88 27.18
CA THR A 11 -33.73 -12.33 27.27
C THR A 11 -32.64 -13.34 26.92
N ALA A 12 -32.92 -14.65 26.90
CA ALA A 12 -31.94 -15.66 26.48
C ALA A 12 -31.93 -15.92 24.96
N ALA A 13 -33.02 -15.63 24.25
CA ALA A 13 -33.11 -15.81 22.79
C ALA A 13 -32.58 -14.60 21.99
N PHE A 14 -32.51 -13.41 22.61
CA PHE A 14 -31.98 -12.21 21.97
C PHE A 14 -30.44 -12.09 22.03
N SER A 15 -29.78 -12.84 22.92
CA SER A 15 -28.31 -12.83 23.04
C SER A 15 -27.61 -13.86 22.16
N LEU A 16 -28.34 -14.82 21.56
CA LEU A 16 -27.75 -15.78 20.61
C LEU A 16 -27.87 -15.37 19.14
N CYS A 17 -28.73 -14.40 18.80
CA CYS A 17 -28.83 -13.86 17.44
C CYS A 17 -27.97 -12.61 17.21
N LEU A 18 -27.47 -11.95 18.26
CA LEU A 18 -26.58 -10.79 18.11
C LEU A 18 -25.10 -11.18 17.85
N LEU A 19 -24.73 -12.44 18.02
CA LEU A 19 -23.38 -12.94 17.76
C LEU A 19 -23.15 -13.45 16.32
N ALA A 20 -24.20 -13.52 15.49
CA ALA A 20 -24.14 -14.05 14.12
C ALA A 20 -24.31 -12.99 13.03
N VAL A 21 -24.60 -11.73 13.37
CA VAL A 21 -24.85 -10.65 12.40
C VAL A 21 -23.66 -9.67 12.24
N LEU A 22 -22.58 -9.85 13.01
CA LEU A 22 -21.33 -9.08 12.85
C LEU A 22 -20.24 -9.82 12.05
N CYS A 23 -20.54 -10.99 11.49
CA CYS A 23 -19.64 -11.73 10.59
C CYS A 23 -19.98 -11.51 9.10
N GLY A 24 -20.65 -10.41 8.77
CA GLY A 24 -20.78 -9.90 7.40
C GLY A 24 -19.57 -9.07 6.97
N LEU A 25 -18.36 -9.43 7.43
CA LEU A 25 -17.13 -8.91 6.82
C LEU A 25 -17.01 -9.62 5.48
N ASN A 26 -17.23 -8.85 4.40
CA ASN A 26 -16.89 -9.22 3.04
C ASN A 26 -15.57 -10.01 3.05
N ALA A 27 -15.66 -11.27 2.64
CA ALA A 27 -14.49 -12.07 2.32
C ALA A 27 -13.86 -11.48 1.05
N GLN A 28 -13.25 -10.30 1.18
CA GLN A 28 -12.07 -10.00 0.40
C GLN A 28 -11.12 -11.16 0.68
N HIS A 29 -10.68 -11.84 -0.36
CA HIS A 29 -9.60 -12.81 -0.25
C HIS A 29 -8.35 -12.05 0.22
N VAL A 30 -8.23 -11.84 1.53
CA VAL A 30 -7.01 -11.39 2.18
C VAL A 30 -6.01 -12.51 1.93
N VAL A 31 -5.16 -12.31 0.93
CA VAL A 31 -4.04 -13.21 0.69
C VAL A 31 -3.05 -12.93 1.82
N HIS A 32 -3.17 -13.70 2.90
CA HIS A 32 -2.12 -13.78 3.89
C HIS A 32 -0.84 -14.19 3.15
N ALA A 33 0.14 -13.30 3.10
CA ALA A 33 1.52 -13.69 2.86
C ALA A 33 1.93 -14.57 4.05
N THR A 34 1.55 -15.85 4.02
CA THR A 34 1.83 -16.75 5.13
C THR A 34 3.34 -16.92 5.25
N ARG A 35 3.80 -17.06 6.49
CA ARG A 35 5.20 -17.30 6.90
C ARG A 35 5.86 -18.48 6.17
N ASN A 36 5.09 -19.34 5.49
CA ASN A 36 5.56 -20.60 4.91
C ASN A 36 6.10 -20.52 3.48
N ASP A 37 5.83 -19.44 2.74
CA ASP A 37 6.52 -19.25 1.46
C ASP A 37 7.93 -18.75 1.75
N LYS A 38 8.97 -19.43 1.24
CA LYS A 38 10.36 -18.96 1.42
C LYS A 38 10.58 -17.73 0.55
N TYR A 39 11.01 -16.61 1.15
CA TYR A 39 11.46 -15.45 0.39
C TYR A 39 12.71 -15.81 -0.42
N VAL A 40 12.73 -15.45 -1.70
CA VAL A 40 13.84 -15.71 -2.60
C VAL A 40 14.52 -14.37 -2.89
N ALA A 41 15.65 -14.11 -2.21
CA ALA A 41 16.38 -12.87 -2.40
C ALA A 41 16.94 -12.75 -3.83
N SER A 42 16.93 -11.54 -4.37
CA SER A 42 17.60 -11.22 -5.63
C SER A 42 19.10 -11.51 -5.55
N LYS A 43 19.67 -12.03 -6.63
CA LYS A 43 21.12 -12.25 -6.77
C LYS A 43 21.88 -10.98 -7.18
N SER A 44 21.18 -9.94 -7.63
CA SER A 44 21.81 -8.69 -8.06
C SER A 44 22.22 -7.84 -6.87
N LYS A 45 23.51 -7.52 -6.76
CA LYS A 45 24.04 -6.62 -5.73
C LYS A 45 23.43 -5.22 -5.81
N ALA A 46 23.24 -4.69 -7.02
CA ALA A 46 22.63 -3.38 -7.23
C ALA A 46 21.17 -3.34 -6.71
N VAL A 47 20.42 -4.42 -6.91
CA VAL A 47 19.06 -4.56 -6.36
C VAL A 47 19.10 -4.69 -4.84
N GLN A 48 20.02 -5.47 -4.28
CA GLN A 48 20.18 -5.59 -2.82
C GLN A 48 20.51 -4.23 -2.17
N GLU A 49 21.40 -3.44 -2.77
CA GLU A 49 21.71 -2.08 -2.31
C GLU A 49 20.50 -1.15 -2.45
N ARG A 50 19.73 -1.26 -3.55
CA ARG A 50 18.50 -0.49 -3.72
C ARG A 50 17.42 -0.89 -2.71
N LEU A 51 17.33 -2.15 -2.31
CA LEU A 51 16.42 -2.60 -1.28
C LEU A 51 16.72 -1.96 0.08
N GLU A 52 17.98 -1.63 0.38
CA GLU A 52 18.31 -0.86 1.58
C GLU A 52 17.78 0.58 1.50
N TRP A 53 17.84 1.21 0.32
CA TRP A 53 17.15 2.50 0.09
C TRP A 53 15.64 2.35 0.29
N PHE A 54 15.02 1.33 -0.29
CA PHE A 54 13.58 1.09 -0.17
C PHE A 54 13.17 0.95 1.30
N ARG A 55 13.91 0.16 2.07
CA ARG A 55 13.67 -0.05 3.51
C ARG A 55 13.84 1.22 4.34
N ASP A 56 14.51 2.25 3.84
CA ASP A 56 14.63 3.54 4.54
C ASP A 56 13.44 4.46 4.30
N GLN A 57 12.69 4.26 3.21
CA GLN A 57 11.66 5.21 2.76
C GLN A 57 10.37 5.16 3.59
N LYS A 58 9.96 3.98 4.05
CA LYS A 58 8.82 3.71 4.95
C LYS A 58 7.41 4.08 4.48
N LEU A 59 7.23 5.18 3.75
CA LEU A 59 5.92 5.73 3.44
C LEU A 59 5.82 6.11 1.96
N CYS A 60 4.85 5.50 1.29
CA CYS A 60 4.52 5.66 -0.12
C CYS A 60 3.12 6.22 -0.29
N LEU A 61 2.98 7.18 -1.20
CA LEU A 61 1.67 7.62 -1.68
C LEU A 61 1.32 6.73 -2.86
N MET A 62 0.41 5.78 -2.65
CA MET A 62 -0.13 4.99 -3.74
C MET A 62 -1.36 5.69 -4.31
N MET A 63 -1.55 5.66 -5.62
CA MET A 63 -2.69 6.28 -6.27
C MET A 63 -3.22 5.40 -7.39
N HIS A 64 -4.49 5.00 -7.26
CA HIS A 64 -5.26 4.36 -8.31
C HIS A 64 -6.13 5.41 -8.99
N PHE A 65 -5.70 5.81 -10.19
CA PHE A 65 -6.39 6.75 -11.04
C PHE A 65 -6.64 6.14 -12.41
N GLY A 66 -7.80 6.45 -13.00
CA GLY A 66 -8.21 5.88 -14.28
C GLY A 66 -9.67 6.14 -14.57
N LEU A 67 -10.21 5.48 -15.60
CA LEU A 67 -11.58 5.68 -16.09
C LEU A 67 -12.65 5.41 -15.02
N TYR A 68 -12.42 4.43 -14.15
CA TYR A 68 -13.29 4.08 -13.03
C TYR A 68 -13.60 5.27 -12.09
N SER A 69 -12.69 6.26 -12.00
CA SER A 69 -12.94 7.48 -11.21
C SER A 69 -14.14 8.31 -11.71
N ILE A 70 -14.47 8.25 -13.01
CA ILE A 70 -15.61 8.98 -13.60
C ILE A 70 -16.92 8.49 -12.99
N LEU A 71 -17.10 7.17 -12.96
CA LEU A 71 -18.29 6.53 -12.42
C LEU A 71 -18.27 6.45 -10.89
N GLY A 72 -17.09 6.58 -10.28
CA GLY A 72 -16.93 6.44 -8.83
C GLY A 72 -17.12 5.00 -8.36
N ILE A 73 -16.56 4.04 -9.10
CA ILE A 73 -16.70 2.59 -8.86
C ILE A 73 -15.34 1.92 -8.67
N THR A 74 -15.36 0.68 -8.19
CA THR A 74 -14.18 -0.16 -7.99
C THR A 74 -13.35 -0.29 -9.28
N GLU A 75 -12.02 -0.27 -9.14
CA GLU A 75 -11.05 -0.20 -10.22
C GLU A 75 -11.06 -1.41 -11.18
N SER A 76 -11.64 -1.24 -12.37
CA SER A 76 -11.69 -2.23 -13.48
C SER A 76 -12.36 -3.59 -13.19
N TRP A 77 -12.46 -4.01 -11.93
CA TRP A 77 -13.12 -5.24 -11.48
C TRP A 77 -14.57 -5.41 -11.94
N PRO A 78 -15.38 -4.35 -12.05
CA PRO A 78 -16.69 -4.43 -12.68
C PRO A 78 -16.65 -5.03 -14.10
N LEU A 79 -15.54 -4.95 -14.84
CA LEU A 79 -15.45 -5.55 -16.17
C LEU A 79 -15.47 -7.09 -16.13
N SER A 80 -15.05 -7.73 -15.02
CA SER A 80 -15.03 -9.19 -14.93
C SER A 80 -16.41 -9.73 -14.56
N THR A 81 -17.00 -10.53 -15.46
CA THR A 81 -18.29 -11.22 -15.21
C THR A 81 -18.24 -12.09 -13.96
N ARG A 82 -17.11 -12.79 -13.72
CA ARG A 82 -16.95 -13.64 -12.53
C ARG A 82 -16.77 -12.88 -11.22
N ASP A 83 -16.41 -11.60 -11.29
CA ASP A 83 -16.26 -10.73 -10.13
C ASP A 83 -17.47 -9.80 -9.93
N ALA A 84 -18.48 -9.88 -10.82
CA ALA A 84 -19.62 -8.98 -10.80
C ALA A 84 -20.41 -9.00 -9.48
N PHE A 85 -20.48 -10.17 -8.81
CA PHE A 85 -21.24 -10.35 -7.58
C PHE A 85 -20.80 -9.43 -6.42
N TRP A 86 -19.55 -8.97 -6.43
CA TRP A 86 -19.00 -8.05 -5.42
C TRP A 86 -18.58 -6.71 -6.02
N ALA A 87 -18.19 -6.67 -7.30
CA ALA A 87 -17.70 -5.46 -7.95
C ALA A 87 -18.81 -4.60 -8.58
N ARG A 88 -20.06 -5.08 -8.62
CA ARG A 88 -21.19 -4.37 -9.25
C ARG A 88 -22.39 -4.20 -8.33
N SER A 89 -22.16 -4.18 -7.01
CA SER A 89 -23.24 -4.06 -6.03
C SER A 89 -24.05 -2.77 -6.15
N ASP A 90 -23.49 -1.74 -6.78
CA ASP A 90 -24.05 -0.40 -6.99
C ASP A 90 -24.36 -0.09 -8.47
N ILE A 91 -24.32 -1.09 -9.36
CA ILE A 91 -24.51 -0.91 -10.81
C ILE A 91 -25.87 -1.44 -11.25
N GLU A 92 -26.88 -0.55 -11.29
CA GLU A 92 -28.28 -0.91 -11.57
C GLU A 92 -28.82 -0.31 -12.90
N TRP A 93 -28.02 0.48 -13.61
CA TRP A 93 -28.47 1.24 -14.79
C TRP A 93 -28.29 0.52 -16.14
N VAL A 94 -27.71 -0.68 -16.13
CA VAL A 94 -27.41 -1.48 -17.32
C VAL A 94 -28.31 -2.71 -17.38
N ARG A 95 -28.64 -3.15 -18.60
CA ARG A 95 -29.49 -4.34 -18.80
C ARG A 95 -28.68 -5.64 -18.70
N ASP A 96 -27.44 -5.61 -19.16
CA ASP A 96 -26.56 -6.77 -19.23
C ASP A 96 -25.07 -6.41 -19.18
N ASP A 97 -24.23 -7.44 -18.96
CA ASP A 97 -22.77 -7.37 -18.91
C ASP A 97 -22.13 -6.72 -20.13
N ALA A 98 -22.66 -7.00 -21.32
CA ALA A 98 -22.06 -6.53 -22.56
C ALA A 98 -22.34 -5.03 -22.74
N GLU A 99 -23.53 -4.57 -22.36
CA GLU A 99 -23.87 -3.15 -22.28
C GLU A 99 -22.94 -2.42 -21.31
N PHE A 100 -22.75 -2.94 -20.10
CA PHE A 100 -21.84 -2.36 -19.13
C PHE A 100 -20.42 -2.20 -19.66
N LYS A 101 -19.83 -3.27 -20.21
CA LYS A 101 -18.45 -3.22 -20.75
C LYS A 101 -18.32 -2.24 -21.91
N ARG A 102 -19.31 -2.16 -22.81
CA ARG A 102 -19.33 -1.15 -23.88
C ARG A 102 -19.34 0.28 -23.33
N GLN A 103 -20.18 0.55 -22.33
CA GLN A 103 -20.24 1.86 -21.68
C GLN A 103 -18.93 2.19 -20.96
N TYR A 104 -18.37 1.22 -20.22
CA TYR A 104 -17.11 1.38 -19.51
C TYR A 104 -15.95 1.67 -20.47
N TYR A 105 -15.80 0.90 -21.55
CA TYR A 105 -14.74 1.16 -22.53
C TYR A 105 -14.93 2.47 -23.29
N ALA A 106 -16.15 3.01 -23.37
CA ALA A 106 -16.41 4.32 -23.93
C ALA A 106 -16.07 5.49 -22.97
N LEU A 107 -15.72 5.22 -21.70
CA LEU A 107 -15.35 6.27 -20.74
C LEU A 107 -14.10 7.04 -21.15
N ASN A 108 -13.23 6.46 -22.00
CA ASN A 108 -12.11 7.21 -22.57
C ASN A 108 -12.56 8.49 -23.28
N LYS A 109 -13.76 8.48 -23.89
CA LYS A 109 -14.37 9.60 -24.62
C LYS A 109 -14.91 10.71 -23.73
N CYS A 110 -14.95 10.52 -22.42
CA CYS A 110 -15.32 11.55 -21.45
C CYS A 110 -14.27 11.79 -20.36
N PHE A 111 -13.18 11.02 -20.33
CA PHE A 111 -12.07 11.23 -19.40
C PHE A 111 -11.38 12.57 -19.67
N ASN A 112 -11.52 13.50 -18.73
CA ASN A 112 -11.00 14.86 -18.88
C ASN A 112 -10.64 15.49 -17.51
N PRO A 113 -9.54 15.07 -16.87
CA PRO A 113 -9.13 15.59 -15.56
C PRO A 113 -8.51 17.01 -15.67
N VAL A 114 -9.35 17.99 -15.97
CA VAL A 114 -8.97 19.39 -16.24
C VAL A 114 -8.26 20.08 -15.07
N ARG A 115 -8.36 19.54 -13.85
CA ARG A 115 -7.71 20.07 -12.65
C ARG A 115 -6.54 19.21 -12.16
N PHE A 116 -6.13 18.21 -12.94
CA PHE A 116 -4.91 17.47 -12.66
C PHE A 116 -3.71 18.41 -12.61
N ASN A 117 -2.93 18.30 -11.54
CA ASN A 117 -1.75 19.12 -11.33
C ASN A 117 -0.66 18.28 -10.67
N ALA A 118 0.21 17.72 -11.50
CA ALA A 118 1.35 16.91 -11.08
C ALA A 118 2.24 17.60 -10.04
N LYS A 119 2.52 18.90 -10.23
CA LYS A 119 3.37 19.69 -9.31
C LYS A 119 2.75 19.82 -7.93
N GLU A 120 1.44 20.07 -7.87
CA GLU A 120 0.75 20.19 -6.57
C GLU A 120 0.66 18.84 -5.85
N ILE A 121 0.42 17.75 -6.59
CA ILE A 121 0.45 16.39 -6.04
C ILE A 121 1.83 16.07 -5.46
N ALA A 122 2.91 16.32 -6.21
CA ALA A 122 4.28 16.08 -5.75
C ALA A 122 4.65 16.92 -4.50
N LYS A 123 4.31 18.21 -4.50
CA LYS A 123 4.53 19.10 -3.34
C LYS A 123 3.75 18.63 -2.12
N THR A 124 2.50 18.22 -2.32
CA THR A 124 1.66 17.68 -1.26
C THR A 124 2.25 16.38 -0.72
N ALA A 125 2.65 15.45 -1.57
CA ALA A 125 3.28 14.21 -1.15
C ALA A 125 4.52 14.47 -0.28
N LYS A 126 5.43 15.34 -0.73
CA LYS A 126 6.62 15.74 0.04
C LYS A 126 6.26 16.36 1.39
N ARG A 127 5.33 17.34 1.40
CA ARG A 127 4.88 18.03 2.62
C ARG A 127 4.22 17.09 3.62
N CYS A 128 3.52 16.07 3.14
CA CYS A 128 2.87 15.05 3.97
C CYS A 128 3.84 13.94 4.44
N GLY A 129 5.12 14.00 4.07
CA GLY A 129 6.16 13.06 4.51
C GLY A 129 6.31 11.82 3.63
N PHE A 130 5.60 11.71 2.52
CA PHE A 130 5.83 10.61 1.58
C PHE A 130 7.25 10.69 1.01
N LYS A 131 7.85 9.53 0.74
CA LYS A 131 9.22 9.43 0.20
C LYS A 131 9.25 8.90 -1.23
N TYR A 132 8.19 8.27 -1.67
CA TYR A 132 8.00 7.81 -3.04
C TYR A 132 6.52 7.74 -3.37
N VAL A 133 6.22 7.67 -4.67
CA VAL A 133 4.85 7.60 -5.19
C VAL A 133 4.70 6.32 -6.02
N ALA A 134 3.66 5.54 -5.75
CA ALA A 134 3.21 4.44 -6.58
C ALA A 134 1.99 4.87 -7.38
N PHE A 135 2.09 4.88 -8.71
CA PHE A 135 1.02 5.38 -9.56
C PHE A 135 0.59 4.33 -10.58
N THR A 136 -0.72 4.12 -10.72
CA THR A 136 -1.30 3.24 -11.74
C THR A 136 -1.03 3.80 -13.13
N THR A 137 0.03 3.30 -13.77
CA THR A 137 0.30 3.64 -15.17
C THR A 137 -0.81 3.07 -16.06
N LYS A 138 -1.17 1.80 -15.81
CA LYS A 138 -2.26 1.04 -16.43
C LYS A 138 -2.82 0.05 -15.42
N HIS A 139 -4.14 0.05 -15.24
CA HIS A 139 -4.85 -0.93 -14.40
C HIS A 139 -5.39 -2.10 -15.26
N HIS A 140 -6.17 -3.02 -14.69
CA HIS A 140 -6.70 -4.18 -15.43
C HIS A 140 -7.57 -3.79 -16.64
N ASP A 141 -8.22 -2.62 -16.64
CA ASP A 141 -9.03 -2.15 -17.76
C ASP A 141 -8.23 -1.84 -19.04
N GLY A 142 -6.90 -1.82 -18.98
CA GLY A 142 -6.03 -1.59 -20.13
C GLY A 142 -5.85 -0.12 -20.53
N PHE A 143 -6.53 0.84 -19.88
CA PHE A 143 -6.40 2.25 -20.21
C PHE A 143 -5.05 2.80 -19.72
N CYS A 144 -4.24 3.31 -20.65
CA CYS A 144 -2.89 3.79 -20.34
C CYS A 144 -2.90 5.29 -20.01
N LEU A 145 -2.38 5.65 -18.84
CA LEU A 145 -2.20 7.05 -18.40
C LEU A 145 -0.91 7.71 -18.92
N TRP A 146 -0.25 7.07 -19.89
CA TRP A 146 0.96 7.56 -20.54
C TRP A 146 0.88 7.42 -22.06
N ASP A 147 1.79 8.08 -22.79
CA ASP A 147 1.83 8.07 -24.25
C ASP A 147 2.48 6.80 -24.84
N THR A 148 1.94 5.62 -24.52
CA THR A 148 2.47 4.36 -25.06
C THR A 148 2.34 4.27 -26.58
N LYS A 149 3.35 3.72 -27.24
CA LYS A 149 3.30 3.39 -28.68
C LYS A 149 2.52 2.10 -28.98
N CYS A 150 2.07 1.38 -27.95
CA CYS A 150 1.52 0.03 -28.10
C CYS A 150 -0.01 -0.01 -28.30
N THR A 151 -0.75 1.04 -27.94
CA THR A 151 -2.22 1.09 -28.06
C THR A 151 -2.74 2.53 -28.12
N ASP A 152 -3.88 2.74 -28.78
CA ASP A 152 -4.61 4.01 -28.78
C ASP A 152 -5.62 4.13 -27.63
N TYR A 153 -5.77 3.09 -26.80
CA TYR A 153 -6.58 3.14 -25.58
C TYR A 153 -5.81 3.80 -24.43
N LYS A 154 -5.54 5.10 -24.59
CA LYS A 154 -4.66 5.90 -23.74
C LYS A 154 -5.12 7.35 -23.65
N THR A 155 -4.62 8.05 -22.64
CA THR A 155 -4.91 9.48 -22.34
C THR A 155 -4.50 10.47 -23.44
N THR A 156 -3.44 10.19 -24.19
CA THR A 156 -2.95 11.03 -25.29
C THR A 156 -3.62 10.76 -26.64
N SER A 157 -4.53 9.79 -26.71
CA SER A 157 -5.26 9.45 -27.93
C SER A 157 -6.24 10.56 -28.32
N PRO A 158 -6.41 10.88 -29.63
CA PRO A 158 -7.41 11.84 -30.08
C PRO A 158 -8.85 11.53 -29.65
N GLU A 159 -9.16 10.27 -29.33
CA GLU A 159 -10.48 9.89 -28.80
C GLU A 159 -10.70 10.31 -27.34
N CYS A 160 -9.63 10.61 -26.60
CA CYS A 160 -9.71 11.08 -25.23
C CYS A 160 -9.74 12.63 -25.21
N PRO A 161 -10.77 13.27 -24.63
CA PRO A 161 -10.83 14.73 -24.57
C PRO A 161 -9.61 15.38 -23.90
N TYR A 162 -9.00 14.67 -22.95
CA TYR A 162 -7.81 15.16 -22.24
C TYR A 162 -6.55 15.24 -23.12
N SER A 163 -6.52 14.60 -24.29
CA SER A 163 -5.34 14.52 -25.17
C SER A 163 -4.78 15.87 -25.62
N THR A 164 -5.63 16.90 -25.66
CA THR A 164 -5.23 18.27 -26.02
C THR A 164 -4.61 19.04 -24.85
N ASN A 165 -4.69 18.52 -23.62
CA ASN A 165 -4.07 19.12 -22.46
C ASN A 165 -2.54 18.91 -22.52
N PRO A 166 -1.72 19.93 -22.19
CA PRO A 166 -0.25 19.75 -22.15
C PRO A 166 0.20 18.69 -21.12
N ASN A 167 -0.66 18.32 -20.17
CA ASN A 167 -0.40 17.26 -19.20
C ASN A 167 -1.01 15.90 -19.58
N ALA A 168 -1.41 15.70 -20.84
CA ALA A 168 -2.08 14.49 -21.31
C ALA A 168 -1.28 13.21 -21.05
N ASP A 169 0.06 13.26 -21.15
CA ASP A 169 0.93 12.22 -20.59
C ASP A 169 1.02 12.39 -19.06
N ILE A 170 0.03 11.85 -18.36
CA ILE A 170 -0.14 12.01 -16.92
C ILE A 170 1.04 11.39 -16.16
N VAL A 171 1.46 10.18 -16.55
CA VAL A 171 2.57 9.46 -15.92
C VAL A 171 3.86 10.26 -16.04
N LYS A 172 4.21 10.75 -17.24
CA LYS A 172 5.42 11.56 -17.43
C LYS A 172 5.41 12.81 -16.54
N ASN A 173 4.31 13.57 -16.59
CA ASN A 173 4.20 14.82 -15.83
C ASN A 173 4.26 14.58 -14.32
N LEU A 174 3.60 13.53 -13.82
CA LEU A 174 3.64 13.16 -12.41
C LEU A 174 5.04 12.72 -11.97
N PHE A 175 5.67 11.83 -12.73
CA PHE A 175 7.00 11.31 -12.38
C PHE A 175 8.07 12.40 -12.44
N ASP A 176 8.02 13.27 -13.44
CA ASP A 176 8.92 14.42 -13.53
C ASP A 176 8.74 15.37 -12.33
N ALA A 177 7.49 15.66 -11.93
CA ALA A 177 7.20 16.49 -10.76
C ALA A 177 7.64 15.85 -9.44
N CYS A 178 7.40 14.54 -9.27
CA CYS A 178 7.81 13.80 -8.08
C CYS A 178 9.34 13.75 -7.95
N ARG A 179 10.06 13.48 -9.05
CA ARG A 179 11.53 13.52 -9.06
C ARG A 179 12.07 14.91 -8.73
N ALA A 180 11.45 15.97 -9.24
CA ALA A 180 11.83 17.35 -8.91
C ALA A 180 11.69 17.68 -7.41
N GLU A 181 10.78 17.00 -6.71
CA GLU A 181 10.59 17.11 -5.26
C GLU A 181 11.43 16.13 -4.43
N GLY A 182 12.24 15.27 -5.09
CA GLY A 182 13.09 14.27 -4.46
C GLY A 182 12.36 12.99 -4.03
N LEU A 183 11.18 12.73 -4.61
CA LEU A 183 10.39 11.53 -4.36
C LEU A 183 10.83 10.40 -5.30
N GLY A 184 10.93 9.18 -4.76
CA GLY A 184 11.12 7.98 -5.57
C GLY A 184 9.88 7.64 -6.41
N ILE A 185 10.09 6.85 -7.46
CA ILE A 185 9.06 6.47 -8.44
C ILE A 185 8.81 4.97 -8.40
N SER A 186 7.54 4.61 -8.15
CA SER A 186 7.01 3.26 -8.30
C SER A 186 5.97 3.25 -9.42
N ALA A 187 6.25 2.54 -10.50
CA ALA A 187 5.35 2.39 -11.63
C ALA A 187 4.47 1.15 -11.39
N TYR A 188 3.21 1.36 -10.97
CA TYR A 188 2.23 0.28 -10.96
C TYR A 188 1.87 -0.06 -12.42
N PHE A 189 1.93 -1.33 -12.75
CA PHE A 189 1.56 -1.85 -14.06
C PHE A 189 0.79 -3.16 -13.90
N SER A 190 -0.38 -3.23 -14.52
CA SER A 190 -1.16 -4.46 -14.52
C SER A 190 -0.71 -5.45 -15.58
N LYS A 191 -0.38 -6.69 -15.18
CA LYS A 191 -0.10 -7.79 -16.12
C LYS A 191 -1.34 -8.23 -16.89
N ALA A 192 -2.51 -8.16 -16.27
CA ALA A 192 -3.78 -8.45 -16.93
C ALA A 192 -4.27 -7.22 -17.70
N ASP A 193 -4.88 -7.44 -18.86
CA ASP A 193 -5.40 -6.37 -19.71
C ASP A 193 -6.75 -6.80 -20.30
N PHE A 194 -7.83 -6.30 -19.70
CA PHE A 194 -9.21 -6.64 -20.05
C PHE A 194 -9.68 -5.96 -21.34
N HIS A 195 -8.90 -5.04 -21.90
CA HIS A 195 -9.20 -4.40 -23.18
C HIS A 195 -8.49 -5.11 -24.35
N HIS A 196 -7.31 -5.71 -24.12
CA HIS A 196 -6.54 -6.34 -25.19
C HIS A 196 -7.20 -7.62 -25.74
N THR A 197 -7.41 -7.70 -27.06
CA THR A 197 -8.13 -8.81 -27.71
C THR A 197 -7.39 -10.15 -27.72
N ASP A 198 -6.06 -10.11 -27.53
CA ASP A 198 -5.26 -11.30 -27.26
C ASP A 198 -5.28 -11.76 -25.78
N PHE A 199 -5.98 -11.05 -24.89
CA PHE A 199 -6.28 -11.50 -23.53
C PHE A 199 -7.75 -11.94 -23.42
N TRP A 200 -8.70 -11.05 -23.72
CA TRP A 200 -10.12 -11.38 -23.87
C TRP A 200 -10.50 -11.34 -25.34
N GLU A 201 -10.92 -12.47 -25.92
CA GLU A 201 -11.27 -12.55 -27.35
C GLU A 201 -12.52 -11.73 -27.71
N GLY A 202 -13.31 -11.36 -26.70
CA GLY A 202 -14.49 -10.54 -26.82
C GLY A 202 -15.21 -10.41 -25.48
N PHE A 203 -16.29 -9.63 -25.49
CA PHE A 203 -17.11 -9.36 -24.31
C PHE A 203 -18.61 -9.25 -24.64
N GLY A 204 -19.03 -9.91 -25.71
CA GLY A 204 -20.43 -9.91 -26.16
C GLY A 204 -21.38 -10.62 -25.19
N ILE A 205 -22.68 -10.54 -25.48
CA ILE A 205 -23.71 -11.23 -24.69
C ILE A 205 -23.38 -12.73 -24.59
N GLY A 206 -23.41 -13.27 -23.37
CA GLY A 206 -23.06 -14.67 -23.09
C GLY A 206 -21.57 -14.97 -22.98
N THR A 207 -20.67 -13.98 -23.17
CA THR A 207 -19.24 -14.17 -22.95
C THR A 207 -18.89 -14.04 -21.47
N GLU A 208 -18.54 -15.15 -20.83
CA GLU A 208 -18.09 -15.15 -19.43
C GLU A 208 -16.63 -14.67 -19.33
N THR A 209 -16.45 -13.38 -19.04
CA THR A 209 -15.11 -12.80 -18.79
C THR A 209 -14.67 -13.00 -17.34
N SER A 210 -13.36 -13.08 -17.11
CA SER A 210 -12.79 -13.26 -15.78
C SER A 210 -11.39 -12.66 -15.70
N ARG A 211 -10.75 -12.77 -14.52
CA ARG A 211 -9.34 -12.39 -14.31
C ARG A 211 -8.33 -13.04 -15.28
N TYR A 212 -8.74 -14.06 -16.03
CA TYR A 212 -7.93 -14.88 -16.93
C TYR A 212 -8.32 -14.67 -18.41
N PRO A 213 -7.47 -15.10 -19.36
CA PRO A 213 -7.85 -15.13 -20.77
C PRO A 213 -9.14 -15.91 -21.01
N THR A 214 -9.95 -15.49 -21.98
CA THR A 214 -11.26 -16.13 -22.28
C THR A 214 -11.13 -17.38 -23.15
N TYR A 215 -9.93 -17.88 -23.36
CA TYR A 215 -9.62 -19.01 -24.23
C TYR A 215 -8.56 -19.90 -23.60
N ASP A 216 -8.47 -21.13 -24.09
CA ASP A 216 -7.43 -22.08 -23.69
C ASP A 216 -6.10 -21.72 -24.37
N ILE A 217 -5.14 -21.22 -23.58
CA ILE A 217 -3.80 -20.83 -24.06
C ILE A 217 -3.08 -21.98 -24.75
N ALA A 218 -3.26 -23.23 -24.29
CA ALA A 218 -2.60 -24.38 -24.89
C ALA A 218 -3.09 -24.65 -26.33
N LYS A 219 -4.32 -24.22 -26.65
CA LYS A 219 -4.90 -24.32 -28.00
C LYS A 219 -4.57 -23.10 -28.88
N GLN A 220 -4.23 -21.96 -28.28
CA GLN A 220 -3.89 -20.73 -29.00
C GLN A 220 -2.59 -20.08 -28.45
N PRO A 221 -1.45 -20.79 -28.49
CA PRO A 221 -0.20 -20.30 -27.87
C PRO A 221 0.35 -19.04 -28.54
N GLU A 222 0.19 -18.90 -29.86
CA GLU A 222 0.64 -17.71 -30.61
C GLU A 222 -0.10 -16.44 -30.18
N LYS A 223 -1.38 -16.58 -29.82
CA LYS A 223 -2.20 -15.46 -29.32
C LYS A 223 -1.67 -14.96 -27.98
N TRP A 224 -1.41 -15.90 -27.07
CA TRP A 224 -0.80 -15.58 -25.79
C TRP A 224 0.61 -14.99 -25.93
N ALA A 225 1.41 -15.50 -26.87
CA ALA A 225 2.74 -14.98 -27.15
C ALA A 225 2.69 -13.51 -27.60
N ARG A 226 1.76 -13.13 -28.49
CA ARG A 226 1.56 -11.72 -28.88
C ARG A 226 1.17 -10.83 -27.71
N PHE A 227 0.28 -11.30 -26.82
CA PHE A 227 -0.08 -10.56 -25.60
C PHE A 227 1.12 -10.38 -24.66
N CYS A 228 1.96 -11.41 -24.49
CA CYS A 228 3.17 -11.32 -23.69
C CYS A 228 4.17 -10.33 -24.29
N GLU A 229 4.38 -10.36 -25.62
CA GLU A 229 5.25 -9.40 -26.30
C GLU A 229 4.72 -7.96 -26.23
N PHE A 230 3.40 -7.76 -26.33
CA PHE A 230 2.76 -6.47 -26.06
C PHE A 230 3.08 -5.97 -24.65
N THR A 231 2.90 -6.82 -23.65
CA THR A 231 3.19 -6.51 -22.24
C THR A 231 4.66 -6.15 -22.04
N LYS A 232 5.58 -6.94 -22.62
CA LYS A 232 7.02 -6.68 -22.58
C LYS A 232 7.36 -5.32 -23.17
N LYS A 233 6.81 -4.99 -24.35
CA LYS A 233 7.06 -3.70 -25.01
C LYS A 233 6.63 -2.52 -24.14
N GLN A 234 5.46 -2.59 -23.51
CA GLN A 234 5.00 -1.53 -22.61
C GLN A 234 5.90 -1.37 -21.37
N ILE A 235 6.32 -2.47 -20.74
CA ILE A 235 7.24 -2.42 -19.59
C ILE A 235 8.58 -1.81 -20.00
N LEU A 236 9.16 -2.25 -21.13
CA LEU A 236 10.42 -1.73 -21.62
C LEU A 236 10.34 -0.26 -22.04
N GLU A 237 9.21 0.16 -22.61
CA GLU A 237 8.94 1.58 -22.92
C GLU A 237 8.94 2.43 -21.65
N LEU A 238 8.26 2.00 -20.58
CA LEU A 238 8.25 2.73 -19.30
C LEU A 238 9.67 2.91 -18.74
N VAL A 239 10.46 1.83 -18.66
CA VAL A 239 11.81 1.90 -18.09
C VAL A 239 12.84 2.58 -19.00
N ALA A 240 12.59 2.67 -20.30
CA ALA A 240 13.48 3.36 -21.24
C ALA A 240 13.17 4.86 -21.34
N ASP A 241 11.89 5.22 -21.45
CA ASP A 241 11.47 6.55 -21.91
C ASP A 241 10.98 7.48 -20.78
N TYR A 242 10.68 6.96 -19.58
CA TYR A 242 10.07 7.73 -18.46
C TYR A 242 11.06 8.13 -17.34
N GLY A 243 12.36 7.99 -17.62
CA GLY A 243 13.45 8.28 -16.67
C GLY A 243 13.63 7.17 -15.62
N PRO A 244 14.41 7.45 -14.55
CA PRO A 244 14.65 6.47 -13.50
C PRO A 244 13.34 6.05 -12.82
N ILE A 245 13.09 4.74 -12.77
CA ILE A 245 12.01 4.08 -12.06
C ILE A 245 12.65 3.25 -10.96
N ASP A 246 12.28 3.50 -9.71
CA ASP A 246 12.89 2.80 -8.58
C ASP A 246 12.25 1.43 -8.35
N ILE A 247 10.94 1.34 -8.59
CA ILE A 247 10.13 0.15 -8.36
C ILE A 247 9.20 -0.09 -9.56
N LEU A 248 9.29 -1.26 -10.18
CA LEU A 248 8.29 -1.77 -11.11
C LEU A 248 7.30 -2.64 -10.32
N TRP A 249 6.09 -2.11 -10.09
CA TRP A 249 5.08 -2.75 -9.26
C TRP A 249 4.08 -3.50 -10.14
N LEU A 250 4.22 -4.83 -10.24
CA LEU A 250 3.47 -5.65 -11.19
C LEU A 250 2.28 -6.34 -10.52
N ASP A 251 1.07 -5.91 -10.87
CA ASP A 251 -0.16 -6.57 -10.40
C ASP A 251 -0.64 -7.67 -11.34
N GLY A 252 -1.63 -8.45 -10.90
CA GLY A 252 -2.14 -9.61 -11.63
C GLY A 252 -1.45 -10.90 -11.19
N GLY A 253 -1.20 -11.04 -9.87
CA GLY A 253 -0.50 -12.18 -9.27
C GLY A 253 -1.15 -13.55 -9.49
N TRP A 254 -2.38 -13.60 -10.03
CA TRP A 254 -3.06 -14.82 -10.45
C TRP A 254 -2.59 -15.37 -11.82
N LEU A 255 -1.93 -14.55 -12.64
CA LEU A 255 -1.31 -14.99 -13.90
C LEU A 255 0.02 -15.68 -13.59
N LYS A 256 -0.06 -16.99 -13.36
CA LYS A 256 1.06 -17.83 -12.91
C LYS A 256 1.37 -18.95 -13.90
N LYS A 257 2.65 -19.32 -13.99
CA LYS A 257 3.13 -20.44 -14.80
C LYS A 257 2.47 -21.76 -14.43
N GLU A 258 2.24 -22.01 -13.13
CA GLU A 258 1.63 -23.24 -12.62
C GLU A 258 0.18 -23.41 -13.09
N ARG A 259 -0.45 -22.33 -13.57
CA ARG A 259 -1.80 -22.33 -14.16
C ARG A 259 -1.78 -22.32 -15.69
N GLY A 260 -0.62 -22.44 -16.31
CA GLY A 260 -0.46 -22.34 -17.77
C GLY A 260 -0.40 -20.91 -18.30
N HIS A 261 -0.30 -19.89 -17.43
CA HIS A 261 -0.27 -18.47 -17.80
C HIS A 261 1.15 -17.89 -17.71
N ASP A 262 2.17 -18.62 -18.18
CA ASP A 262 3.54 -18.15 -18.15
C ASP A 262 3.71 -16.98 -19.14
N MET A 263 3.88 -15.78 -18.60
CA MET A 263 4.16 -14.58 -19.40
C MET A 263 5.64 -14.37 -19.65
N GLY A 264 6.54 -15.09 -18.98
CA GLY A 264 7.97 -14.82 -19.01
C GLY A 264 8.39 -13.54 -18.27
N ILE A 265 7.67 -13.16 -17.20
CA ILE A 265 7.92 -11.94 -16.40
C ILE A 265 9.38 -11.81 -15.96
N GLY A 266 10.01 -12.91 -15.53
CA GLY A 266 11.43 -12.88 -15.15
C GLY A 266 12.35 -12.38 -16.27
N ARG A 267 12.13 -12.84 -17.52
CA ARG A 267 12.90 -12.37 -18.68
C ARG A 267 12.63 -10.91 -19.01
N MET A 268 11.40 -10.43 -18.78
CA MET A 268 11.06 -9.01 -18.96
C MET A 268 11.77 -8.14 -17.93
N ILE A 269 11.86 -8.59 -16.68
CA ILE A 269 12.56 -7.88 -15.60
C ILE A 269 14.07 -7.90 -15.82
N ASP A 270 14.65 -9.01 -16.29
CA ASP A 270 16.06 -9.05 -16.67
C ASP A 270 16.37 -8.01 -17.75
N ALA A 271 15.57 -7.97 -18.83
CA ALA A 271 15.70 -6.95 -19.87
C ALA A 271 15.49 -5.52 -19.35
N ALA A 272 14.55 -5.31 -18.42
CA ALA A 272 14.36 -4.01 -17.78
C ALA A 272 15.57 -3.61 -16.91
N ARG A 273 16.23 -4.58 -16.26
CA ARG A 273 17.44 -4.37 -15.45
C ARG A 273 18.70 -4.19 -16.29
N GLU A 274 18.74 -4.63 -17.55
CA GLU A 274 19.79 -4.22 -18.50
C GLU A 274 19.77 -2.70 -18.75
N ILE A 275 18.57 -2.09 -18.69
CA ILE A 275 18.37 -0.64 -18.84
C ILE A 275 18.56 0.08 -17.50
N GLN A 276 17.95 -0.45 -16.41
CA GLN A 276 18.02 0.11 -15.06
C GLN A 276 18.48 -0.96 -14.04
N PRO A 277 19.80 -1.15 -13.83
CA PRO A 277 20.35 -2.27 -13.05
C PRO A 277 19.90 -2.37 -11.58
N ASN A 278 19.42 -1.27 -11.01
CA ASN A 278 18.95 -1.18 -9.63
C ASN A 278 17.42 -1.25 -9.51
N LEU A 279 16.68 -1.52 -10.59
CA LEU A 279 15.23 -1.61 -10.59
C LEU A 279 14.74 -2.71 -9.62
N ILE A 280 13.99 -2.29 -8.60
CA ILE A 280 13.24 -3.18 -7.72
C ILE A 280 12.01 -3.67 -8.49
N SER A 281 11.74 -4.96 -8.43
CA SER A 281 10.54 -5.56 -9.00
C SER A 281 9.65 -6.11 -7.90
N VAL A 282 8.35 -5.86 -8.05
CA VAL A 282 7.29 -6.45 -7.24
C VAL A 282 6.43 -7.32 -8.15
N ASP A 283 6.91 -8.51 -8.51
CA ASP A 283 6.09 -9.52 -9.20
C ASP A 283 5.13 -10.18 -8.21
N ARG A 284 4.01 -9.49 -7.98
CA ARG A 284 3.09 -9.77 -6.88
C ARG A 284 2.65 -11.25 -6.87
N MET A 285 2.75 -11.88 -5.71
CA MET A 285 2.39 -13.28 -5.44
C MET A 285 3.17 -14.35 -6.23
N ALA A 286 4.25 -13.99 -6.94
CA ALA A 286 5.01 -14.95 -7.74
C ALA A 286 5.92 -15.86 -6.91
N ASN A 287 6.37 -15.41 -5.72
CA ASN A 287 7.32 -16.14 -4.86
C ASN A 287 8.61 -16.56 -5.60
N THR A 288 9.12 -15.69 -6.46
CA THR A 288 10.36 -15.89 -7.23
C THR A 288 11.43 -14.87 -6.85
N ALA A 289 12.65 -15.00 -7.39
CA ALA A 289 13.72 -14.01 -7.25
C ALA A 289 13.42 -12.66 -7.95
N TYR A 290 12.26 -12.55 -8.61
CA TYR A 290 11.75 -11.34 -9.26
C TYR A 290 10.69 -10.61 -8.43
N MET A 291 10.35 -11.15 -7.25
CA MET A 291 9.52 -10.52 -6.23
C MET A 291 10.45 -10.04 -5.10
N ASP A 292 11.14 -8.93 -5.33
CA ASP A 292 12.12 -8.37 -4.39
C ASP A 292 11.47 -7.84 -3.10
N VAL A 293 10.17 -7.50 -3.18
CA VAL A 293 9.38 -6.95 -2.06
C VAL A 293 8.08 -7.75 -1.94
N ARG A 294 7.70 -8.13 -0.72
CA ARG A 294 6.37 -8.73 -0.44
C ARG A 294 5.29 -7.68 -0.27
N THR A 295 4.07 -8.00 -0.66
CA THR A 295 2.93 -7.06 -0.64
C THR A 295 1.71 -7.61 0.11
N PRO A 296 1.71 -7.64 1.45
CA PRO A 296 0.48 -7.89 2.21
C PRO A 296 -0.55 -6.81 1.87
N GLU A 297 -1.71 -7.21 1.35
CA GLU A 297 -2.74 -6.25 0.91
C GLU A 297 -3.83 -6.08 1.97
N GLN A 298 -4.21 -4.83 2.25
CA GLN A 298 -5.24 -4.45 3.24
C GLN A 298 -4.99 -5.02 4.65
N THR A 299 -3.76 -5.46 4.92
CA THR A 299 -3.39 -6.11 6.17
C THR A 299 -1.96 -5.74 6.56
N VAL A 300 -1.72 -5.71 7.87
CA VAL A 300 -0.38 -5.62 8.45
C VAL A 300 -0.07 -6.99 9.03
N PRO A 301 1.07 -7.62 8.70
CA PRO A 301 1.47 -8.89 9.30
C PRO A 301 1.40 -8.85 10.84
N ASP A 302 0.99 -9.95 11.48
CA ASP A 302 0.93 -10.02 12.94
C ASP A 302 2.32 -9.88 13.58
N GLU A 303 3.32 -10.51 12.94
CA GLU A 303 4.71 -10.55 13.37
C GLU A 303 5.64 -9.87 12.35
N PRO A 304 6.83 -9.40 12.76
CA PRO A 304 7.85 -8.89 11.84
C PRO A 304 8.23 -9.93 10.77
N LEU A 305 8.45 -9.47 9.54
CA LEU A 305 8.91 -10.32 8.43
C LEU A 305 10.41 -10.12 8.17
N ASP A 306 11.12 -11.22 7.95
CA ASP A 306 12.56 -11.23 7.62
C ASP A 306 12.83 -11.08 6.12
N CYS A 307 12.18 -10.10 5.49
CA CYS A 307 12.38 -9.72 4.08
C CYS A 307 11.89 -8.28 3.86
N PRO A 308 12.25 -7.62 2.74
CA PRO A 308 11.61 -6.38 2.35
C PRO A 308 10.12 -6.60 2.06
N TRP A 309 9.26 -5.77 2.65
CA TRP A 309 7.82 -5.85 2.42
C TRP A 309 7.14 -4.48 2.51
N GLU A 310 6.02 -4.34 1.83
CA GLU A 310 5.17 -3.16 1.75
C GLU A 310 3.71 -3.54 1.95
N SER A 311 3.05 -3.04 3.00
CA SER A 311 1.59 -3.14 3.07
C SER A 311 0.97 -2.07 2.20
N CYS A 312 0.21 -2.47 1.19
CA CYS A 312 -0.65 -1.57 0.44
C CYS A 312 -2.02 -1.51 1.14
N ILE A 313 -2.42 -0.31 1.57
CA ILE A 313 -3.66 -0.09 2.34
C ILE A 313 -4.34 1.17 1.87
N THR A 314 -5.66 1.13 1.70
CA THR A 314 -6.46 2.29 1.31
C THR A 314 -6.61 3.29 2.44
N ILE A 315 -6.54 4.59 2.17
CA ILE A 315 -6.93 5.61 3.15
C ILE A 315 -8.44 5.58 3.42
N SER A 316 -9.19 5.12 2.43
CA SER A 316 -10.64 5.05 2.41
C SER A 316 -11.12 3.59 2.28
N GLU A 317 -12.33 3.32 1.80
CA GLU A 317 -12.86 1.95 1.66
C GLU A 317 -12.41 1.28 0.35
N SER A 318 -12.10 2.06 -0.68
CA SER A 318 -11.76 1.58 -2.04
C SER A 318 -10.38 2.03 -2.52
N TRP A 319 -9.84 1.37 -3.56
CA TRP A 319 -8.59 1.82 -4.20
C TRP A 319 -8.85 2.99 -5.14
N GLY A 320 -9.80 2.83 -6.06
CA GLY A 320 -10.34 3.91 -6.88
C GLY A 320 -11.16 4.91 -6.07
N TYR A 321 -11.41 6.08 -6.65
CA TYR A 321 -12.30 7.08 -6.06
C TYR A 321 -13.76 6.60 -6.07
N HIS A 322 -14.46 6.76 -4.95
CA HIS A 322 -15.92 6.66 -4.84
C HIS A 322 -16.50 7.97 -4.30
N TYR A 323 -17.71 8.34 -4.73
CA TYR A 323 -18.34 9.60 -4.32
C TYR A 323 -18.77 9.61 -2.85
N ASP A 324 -19.20 8.46 -2.32
CA ASP A 324 -19.70 8.31 -0.95
C ASP A 324 -18.69 7.62 -0.01
N ASP A 325 -17.40 7.73 -0.35
CA ASP A 325 -16.34 7.02 0.36
C ASP A 325 -16.11 7.54 1.79
N SER A 326 -15.77 6.63 2.69
CA SER A 326 -15.43 6.93 4.08
C SER A 326 -13.93 6.80 4.32
N TYR A 327 -13.38 7.69 5.14
CA TYR A 327 -11.92 7.81 5.30
C TYR A 327 -11.47 7.52 6.73
N LYS A 328 -10.48 6.63 6.85
CA LYS A 328 -9.89 6.22 8.13
C LYS A 328 -9.45 7.44 8.97
N PRO A 329 -9.70 7.46 10.28
CA PRO A 329 -9.28 8.57 11.14
C PRO A 329 -7.75 8.69 11.19
N VAL A 330 -7.27 9.92 11.38
CA VAL A 330 -5.82 10.23 11.41
C VAL A 330 -5.06 9.38 12.42
N ARG A 331 -5.64 9.16 13.60
CA ARG A 331 -5.09 8.30 14.65
C ARG A 331 -4.79 6.89 14.13
N GLN A 332 -5.76 6.27 13.44
CA GLN A 332 -5.59 4.94 12.85
C GLN A 332 -4.47 4.93 11.82
N LEU A 333 -4.38 5.95 10.96
CA LEU A 333 -3.35 6.04 9.92
C LEU A 333 -1.93 6.18 10.51
N ILE A 334 -1.76 7.01 11.53
CA ILE A 334 -0.47 7.17 12.23
C ILE A 334 -0.09 5.89 12.96
N HIS A 335 -1.03 5.28 13.69
CA HIS A 335 -0.78 4.02 14.40
C HIS A 335 -0.42 2.88 13.45
N MET A 336 -1.10 2.81 12.29
CA MET A 336 -0.82 1.84 11.25
C MET A 336 0.58 2.01 10.66
N LEU A 337 0.99 3.25 10.34
CA LEU A 337 2.35 3.53 9.88
C LEU A 337 3.39 3.09 10.92
N ILE A 338 3.19 3.42 12.19
CA ILE A 338 4.10 3.03 13.27
C ILE A 338 4.18 1.51 13.39
N ASP A 339 3.05 0.81 13.34
CA ASP A 339 3.00 -0.66 13.45
C ASP A 339 3.72 -1.35 12.29
N VAL A 340 3.49 -0.89 11.06
CA VAL A 340 4.18 -1.38 9.86
C VAL A 340 5.70 -1.20 9.98
N VAL A 341 6.14 -0.02 10.42
CA VAL A 341 7.58 0.30 10.52
C VAL A 341 8.24 -0.49 11.65
N ALA A 342 7.57 -0.66 12.79
CA ALA A 342 8.07 -1.48 13.91
C ALA A 342 8.24 -2.95 13.51
N LYS A 343 7.45 -3.43 12.54
CA LYS A 343 7.53 -4.78 11.94
C LYS A 343 8.43 -4.84 10.70
N GLY A 344 9.11 -3.74 10.38
CA GLY A 344 10.17 -3.68 9.37
C GLY A 344 9.71 -3.38 7.94
N GLY A 345 8.43 -3.07 7.73
CA GLY A 345 7.86 -2.82 6.42
C GLY A 345 7.78 -1.35 6.02
N ASN A 346 7.28 -1.14 4.81
CA ASN A 346 6.81 0.14 4.30
C ASN A 346 5.28 0.15 4.20
N LEU A 347 4.67 1.33 4.31
CA LEU A 347 3.24 1.54 4.08
C LEU A 347 3.04 2.27 2.74
N ALA A 348 2.38 1.60 1.79
CA ALA A 348 1.80 2.23 0.61
C ALA A 348 0.36 2.64 0.92
N LEU A 349 0.17 3.90 1.31
CA LEU A 349 -1.13 4.46 1.63
C LEU A 349 -1.79 4.93 0.34
N ASN A 350 -2.87 4.26 -0.06
CA ASN A 350 -3.56 4.55 -1.30
C ASN A 350 -4.57 5.70 -1.17
N VAL A 351 -4.60 6.58 -2.18
CA VAL A 351 -5.61 7.61 -2.40
C VAL A 351 -6.09 7.54 -3.85
N GLY A 352 -7.40 7.36 -4.08
CA GLY A 352 -8.00 7.47 -5.40
C GLY A 352 -8.26 8.93 -5.78
N PRO A 353 -7.59 9.52 -6.80
CA PRO A 353 -7.89 10.87 -7.25
C PRO A 353 -9.29 10.97 -7.86
N MET A 354 -9.92 12.14 -7.68
CA MET A 354 -11.23 12.46 -8.23
C MET A 354 -11.19 12.50 -9.77
N PRO A 355 -12.34 12.35 -10.46
CA PRO A 355 -12.41 12.42 -11.92
C PRO A 355 -11.83 13.69 -12.56
N ASP A 356 -11.81 14.81 -11.83
CA ASP A 356 -11.20 16.06 -12.30
C ASP A 356 -9.68 16.12 -12.14
N GLY A 357 -9.05 15.10 -11.56
CA GLY A 357 -7.61 14.95 -11.36
C GLY A 357 -7.08 15.47 -10.03
N ARG A 358 -7.92 16.00 -9.13
CA ARG A 358 -7.51 16.42 -7.79
C ARG A 358 -7.57 15.27 -6.79
N LEU A 359 -6.75 15.35 -5.75
CA LEU A 359 -6.89 14.49 -4.58
C LEU A 359 -8.17 14.87 -3.79
N PRO A 360 -8.94 13.90 -3.26
CA PRO A 360 -10.11 14.19 -2.43
C PRO A 360 -9.73 15.00 -1.18
N HIS A 361 -10.53 16.02 -0.86
CA HIS A 361 -10.27 16.88 0.30
C HIS A 361 -10.17 16.12 1.63
N PRO A 362 -11.03 15.13 1.94
CA PRO A 362 -10.90 14.33 3.16
C PRO A 362 -9.57 13.56 3.25
N ALA A 363 -9.05 13.06 2.12
CA ALA A 363 -7.74 12.41 2.07
C ALA A 363 -6.61 13.41 2.31
N LEU A 364 -6.66 14.57 1.64
CA LEU A 364 -5.69 15.64 1.82
C LEU A 364 -5.57 16.09 3.28
N GLU A 365 -6.70 16.35 3.94
CA GLU A 365 -6.71 16.78 5.34
C GLU A 365 -6.01 15.77 6.27
N ARG A 366 -6.25 14.48 6.05
CA ARG A 366 -5.66 13.39 6.84
C ARG A 366 -4.16 13.27 6.58
N MET A 367 -3.75 13.28 5.32
CA MET A 367 -2.33 13.25 4.94
C MET A 367 -1.57 14.45 5.49
N GLU A 368 -2.16 15.65 5.48
CA GLU A 368 -1.51 16.84 6.05
C GLU A 368 -1.37 16.75 7.57
N LYS A 369 -2.37 16.20 8.28
CA LYS A 369 -2.27 15.94 9.72
C LYS A 369 -1.21 14.87 10.04
N MET A 370 -1.12 13.81 9.23
CA MET A 370 -0.01 12.84 9.33
C MET A 370 1.34 13.50 9.09
N GLY A 371 1.45 14.35 8.07
CA GLY A 371 2.66 15.11 7.75
C GLY A 371 3.12 16.01 8.90
N LYS A 372 2.18 16.67 9.59
CA LYS A 372 2.49 17.48 10.79
C LYS A 372 3.08 16.65 11.92
N TRP A 373 2.62 15.42 12.11
CA TRP A 373 3.20 14.49 13.08
C TRP A 373 4.59 14.00 12.64
N LEU A 374 4.73 13.60 11.38
CA LEU A 374 6.00 13.12 10.80
C LEU A 374 7.09 14.20 10.79
N ALA A 375 6.73 15.47 10.61
CA ALA A 375 7.69 16.58 10.67
C ALA A 375 8.39 16.68 12.04
N LYS A 376 7.74 16.24 13.13
CA LYS A 376 8.28 16.25 14.49
C LYS A 376 8.92 14.93 14.89
N ASN A 377 8.39 13.82 14.39
CA ASN A 377 8.66 12.47 14.88
C ASN A 377 9.29 11.54 13.83
N GLY A 378 9.59 12.05 12.63
CA GLY A 378 10.03 11.27 11.48
C GLY A 378 11.34 10.51 11.68
N GLU A 379 12.21 10.93 12.61
CA GLU A 379 13.44 10.19 12.95
C GLU A 379 13.17 8.78 13.47
N ALA A 380 12.04 8.57 14.15
CA ALA A 380 11.64 7.25 14.64
C ALA A 380 10.97 6.39 13.56
N ILE A 381 10.78 6.94 12.35
CA ILE A 381 10.15 6.28 11.22
C ILE A 381 11.20 6.02 10.14
N TYR A 382 11.68 7.07 9.47
CA TYR A 382 12.55 6.96 8.31
C TYR A 382 13.94 6.43 8.66
N GLY A 383 14.50 5.57 7.80
CA GLY A 383 15.82 4.99 8.04
C GLY A 383 15.93 4.07 9.25
N THR A 384 14.81 3.64 9.85
CA THR A 384 14.80 2.72 10.99
C THR A 384 14.68 1.25 10.58
N ARG A 385 14.95 0.34 11.53
CA ARG A 385 14.79 -1.11 11.42
C ARG A 385 14.01 -1.65 12.62
N VAL A 386 13.61 -2.92 12.53
CA VAL A 386 12.98 -3.65 13.63
C VAL A 386 13.90 -3.59 14.86
N ALA A 387 13.36 -3.13 15.98
CA ALA A 387 14.10 -3.11 17.23
C ALA A 387 14.20 -4.53 17.82
N SER A 388 15.25 -4.77 18.60
CA SER A 388 15.37 -6.03 19.34
C SER A 388 14.42 -6.11 20.54
N VAL A 389 13.87 -4.98 20.96
CA VAL A 389 12.85 -4.89 22.01
C VAL A 389 11.48 -5.16 21.39
N ALA A 390 10.77 -6.14 21.92
CA ALA A 390 9.45 -6.51 21.42
C ALA A 390 8.43 -5.40 21.67
N SER A 391 7.56 -5.19 20.68
CA SER A 391 6.39 -4.31 20.84
C SER A 391 5.39 -4.94 21.81
N VAL A 392 4.82 -4.14 22.71
CA VAL A 392 3.92 -4.64 23.77
C VAL A 392 2.79 -3.64 24.02
N ARG A 393 1.54 -4.13 24.06
CA ARG A 393 0.34 -3.31 24.26
C ARG A 393 0.33 -2.10 23.29
N SER A 394 0.30 -0.88 23.82
CA SER A 394 0.32 0.39 23.08
C SER A 394 1.71 0.99 22.89
N TRP A 395 2.77 0.18 23.01
CA TRP A 395 4.13 0.58 22.69
C TRP A 395 4.65 -0.11 21.44
N ARG A 396 5.40 0.65 20.64
CA ARG A 396 6.12 0.20 19.46
C ARG A 396 7.57 0.65 19.55
N PHE A 397 8.47 -0.13 18.96
CA PHE A 397 9.89 0.14 19.01
C PHE A 397 10.50 0.07 17.62
N THR A 398 11.35 1.05 17.31
CA THR A 398 12.15 1.09 16.10
C THR A 398 13.60 1.42 16.45
N LYS A 399 14.53 0.95 15.64
CA LYS A 399 15.97 1.19 15.84
C LYS A 399 16.52 2.03 14.69
N GLY A 400 17.12 3.17 15.00
CA GLY A 400 17.85 3.99 14.05
C GLY A 400 19.12 3.30 13.54
N LYS A 401 19.55 3.63 12.33
CA LYS A 401 20.83 3.17 11.77
C LYS A 401 22.05 3.63 12.58
N ASP A 402 21.90 4.73 13.31
CA ASP A 402 22.88 5.25 14.27
C ASP A 402 22.92 4.48 15.60
N GLY A 403 22.06 3.47 15.76
CA GLY A 403 21.97 2.63 16.95
C GLY A 403 21.00 3.14 18.01
N ARG A 404 20.42 4.35 17.86
CA ARG A 404 19.42 4.87 18.81
C ARG A 404 18.17 3.99 18.80
N LEU A 405 17.61 3.76 19.99
CA LEU A 405 16.31 3.10 20.15
C LEU A 405 15.23 4.17 20.28
N PHE A 406 14.13 4.00 19.56
CA PHE A 406 12.94 4.83 19.68
C PHE A 406 11.81 4.02 20.30
N GLY A 407 11.27 4.49 21.41
CA GLY A 407 10.02 4.01 21.99
C GLY A 407 8.88 4.92 21.59
N ILE A 408 7.83 4.36 21.00
CA ILE A 408 6.69 5.09 20.46
C ILE A 408 5.43 4.69 21.21
N ARG A 409 4.82 5.65 21.91
CA ARG A 409 3.57 5.48 22.65
C ARG A 409 2.39 5.77 21.73
N LEU A 410 1.50 4.80 21.55
CA LEU A 410 0.24 4.97 20.84
C LEU A 410 -0.85 5.40 21.83
N TRP A 411 -1.49 6.54 21.58
CA TRP A 411 -2.57 7.05 22.42
C TRP A 411 -3.95 6.69 21.90
N SER A 412 -4.81 6.17 22.78
CA SER A 412 -6.24 6.00 22.48
C SER A 412 -6.95 7.35 22.49
N GLU A 413 -8.11 7.43 21.84
CA GLU A 413 -8.92 8.66 21.89
C GLU A 413 -9.37 8.96 23.32
N GLY A 414 -9.18 10.20 23.77
CA GLY A 414 -9.51 10.63 25.13
C GLY A 414 -8.56 10.13 26.23
N GLU A 415 -7.55 9.32 25.90
CA GLU A 415 -6.56 8.84 26.87
C GLU A 415 -5.70 10.02 27.37
N ARG A 416 -5.68 10.24 28.69
CA ARG A 416 -4.91 11.33 29.32
C ARG A 416 -3.92 10.79 30.33
N GLY A 417 -2.66 10.75 29.90
CA GLY A 417 -1.51 10.39 30.73
C GLY A 417 -1.42 8.89 31.03
N PHE A 418 -0.25 8.47 31.49
CA PHE A 418 -0.04 7.17 32.09
C PHE A 418 0.89 7.33 33.29
N LYS A 419 0.84 6.39 34.26
CA LYS A 419 1.76 6.41 35.40
C LYS A 419 3.13 5.85 35.03
N HIS A 420 3.20 4.70 34.35
CA HIS A 420 4.46 4.07 33.98
C HIS A 420 4.45 3.45 32.57
N MET A 421 5.58 3.53 31.85
CA MET A 421 5.89 2.63 30.74
C MET A 421 6.75 1.50 31.28
N LEU A 422 6.40 0.25 30.99
CA LEU A 422 7.30 -0.88 31.14
C LEU A 422 7.97 -1.16 29.80
N LEU A 423 9.25 -0.84 29.68
CA LEU A 423 10.12 -1.35 28.64
C LEU A 423 10.62 -2.71 29.12
N ASN A 424 10.31 -3.80 28.41
CA ASN A 424 10.99 -5.07 28.67
C ASN A 424 12.40 -4.98 28.06
N PHE A 425 13.31 -4.32 28.78
CA PHE A 425 14.68 -4.08 28.37
C PHE A 425 15.56 -5.15 29.01
N GLU A 426 15.54 -6.35 28.44
CA GLU A 426 16.42 -7.43 28.89
C GLU A 426 17.87 -6.94 28.96
N GLU A 427 18.64 -7.42 29.94
CA GLU A 427 20.01 -6.95 30.19
C GLU A 427 20.94 -7.10 28.97
N LYS A 428 20.61 -8.02 28.06
CA LYS A 428 21.30 -8.22 26.77
C LYS A 428 21.27 -6.99 25.86
N HIS A 429 20.38 -6.03 26.12
CA HIS A 429 20.24 -4.83 25.32
C HIS A 429 21.08 -3.65 25.81
N GLY A 430 21.64 -3.70 27.03
CA GLY A 430 22.50 -2.66 27.62
C GLY A 430 21.89 -1.95 28.84
N GLU A 431 22.45 -0.82 29.22
CA GLU A 431 21.96 0.03 30.32
C GLU A 431 21.37 1.34 29.78
N VAL A 432 20.13 1.66 30.17
CA VAL A 432 19.50 2.93 29.79
C VAL A 432 20.13 4.07 30.57
N LYS A 433 20.70 5.06 29.87
CA LYS A 433 21.36 6.23 30.47
C LYS A 433 20.51 7.48 30.45
N ARG A 434 19.73 7.66 29.39
CA ARG A 434 18.94 8.86 29.16
C ARG A 434 17.71 8.53 28.35
N VAL A 435 16.61 9.19 28.66
CA VAL A 435 15.40 9.16 27.84
C VAL A 435 15.03 10.59 27.50
N VAL A 436 14.84 10.88 26.22
CA VAL A 436 14.48 12.21 25.73
C VAL A 436 13.21 12.12 24.93
N HIS A 437 12.24 12.99 25.19
CA HIS A 437 11.09 13.15 24.32
C HIS A 437 11.51 13.82 23.01
N LEU A 438 11.34 13.13 21.89
CA LEU A 438 11.96 13.49 20.61
C LEU A 438 11.56 14.89 20.14
N SER A 439 10.26 15.21 20.13
CA SER A 439 9.77 16.45 19.54
C SER A 439 10.02 17.69 20.42
N SER A 440 10.11 17.53 21.75
CA SER A 440 10.33 18.65 22.68
C SER A 440 11.77 18.76 23.19
N GLY A 441 12.62 17.75 22.94
CA GLY A 441 13.97 17.67 23.49
C GLY A 441 14.02 17.56 25.01
N THR A 442 12.89 17.24 25.66
CA THR A 442 12.78 17.24 27.12
C THR A 442 13.32 15.93 27.69
N ASP A 443 14.24 16.03 28.65
CA ASP A 443 14.69 14.90 29.45
C ASP A 443 13.56 14.31 30.28
N ILE A 444 13.40 12.99 30.19
CA ILE A 444 12.35 12.23 30.85
C ILE A 444 12.98 11.44 32.00
N PRO A 445 12.59 11.75 33.26
CA PRO A 445 13.00 10.94 34.41
C PRO A 445 12.56 9.49 34.22
N PHE A 446 13.42 8.55 34.64
CA PHE A 446 13.10 7.13 34.56
C PHE A 446 13.64 6.39 35.78
N LYS A 447 13.05 5.23 36.06
CA LYS A 447 13.48 4.32 37.14
C LYS A 447 13.65 2.93 36.57
N VAL A 448 14.84 2.36 36.73
CA VAL A 448 15.03 0.94 36.40
C VAL A 448 14.46 0.12 37.56
N THR A 449 13.45 -0.71 37.30
CA THR A 449 12.86 -1.60 38.30
C THR A 449 13.00 -3.04 37.83
N ILE A 450 13.79 -3.82 38.54
CA ILE A 450 13.90 -5.26 38.30
C ILE A 450 12.69 -5.91 39.00
N GLY A 451 11.72 -6.40 38.22
CA GLY A 451 10.57 -7.16 38.74
C GLY A 451 10.81 -8.67 38.67
N ASP A 452 9.88 -9.45 39.23
CA ASP A 452 9.91 -10.93 39.21
C ASP A 452 9.79 -11.56 37.81
N TYR A 453 9.42 -10.76 36.80
CA TYR A 453 9.28 -11.17 35.41
C TYR A 453 10.31 -10.43 34.54
N GLU A 454 11.56 -10.88 34.59
CA GLU A 454 12.66 -10.44 33.71
C GLU A 454 13.03 -8.94 33.85
N ARG A 455 14.27 -8.58 33.51
CA ARG A 455 14.79 -7.22 33.75
C ARG A 455 14.06 -6.20 32.85
N GLY A 456 13.29 -5.29 33.45
CA GLY A 456 12.57 -4.22 32.75
C GLY A 456 13.00 -2.83 33.19
N VAL A 457 12.87 -1.84 32.30
CA VAL A 457 13.06 -0.41 32.61
C VAL A 457 11.69 0.24 32.71
N MET A 458 11.39 0.88 33.84
CA MET A 458 10.11 1.56 34.04
C MET A 458 10.29 3.08 33.85
N LEU A 459 9.74 3.64 32.77
CA LEU A 459 9.76 5.10 32.60
C LEU A 459 8.63 5.71 33.41
N ASP A 460 9.00 6.58 34.35
CA ASP A 460 8.08 7.36 35.18
C ASP A 460 7.81 8.67 34.41
N LEU A 461 6.81 8.66 33.52
CA LEU A 461 6.47 9.91 32.82
C LEU A 461 5.90 10.90 33.83
N PRO A 462 6.33 12.17 33.81
CA PRO A 462 5.81 13.16 34.74
C PRO A 462 4.27 13.22 34.65
N HIS A 463 3.60 13.30 35.81
CA HIS A 463 2.15 13.40 35.87
C HIS A 463 1.65 14.56 34.99
N GLY A 464 0.74 14.29 34.05
CA GLY A 464 0.22 15.31 33.12
C GLY A 464 1.08 15.57 31.87
N PHE A 465 2.11 14.74 31.61
CA PHE A 465 2.85 14.76 30.36
C PHE A 465 2.00 14.18 29.22
N SER A 466 1.19 15.02 28.56
CA SER A 466 0.55 14.69 27.27
C SER A 466 1.06 15.67 26.22
N ARG A 467 1.81 15.17 25.23
CA ARG A 467 2.41 16.03 24.19
C ARG A 467 2.47 15.42 22.78
N ASP A 468 1.44 14.69 22.39
CA ASP A 468 0.96 14.62 21.00
C ASP A 468 -0.45 14.02 21.02
N GLU A 469 -1.32 14.41 20.09
CA GLU A 469 -2.69 13.89 20.05
C GLU A 469 -2.74 12.40 19.70
N PHE A 470 -1.78 11.90 18.91
CA PHE A 470 -1.81 10.56 18.31
C PHE A 470 -0.78 9.62 18.90
N ALA A 471 0.47 10.07 19.01
CA ALA A 471 1.57 9.27 19.53
C ALA A 471 2.77 10.13 19.96
N ASP A 472 3.34 9.81 21.13
CA ASP A 472 4.57 10.40 21.64
C ASP A 472 5.77 9.52 21.30
N VAL A 473 6.92 10.14 21.02
CA VAL A 473 8.15 9.44 20.67
C VAL A 473 9.26 9.78 21.64
N PHE A 474 9.95 8.74 22.11
CA PHE A 474 11.04 8.84 23.08
C PHE A 474 12.30 8.21 22.49
N VAL A 475 13.40 8.95 22.54
CA VAL A 475 14.74 8.43 22.26
C VAL A 475 15.27 7.81 23.55
N VAL A 476 15.64 6.54 23.49
CA VAL A 476 16.25 5.80 24.59
C VAL A 476 17.72 5.63 24.27
N GLU A 477 18.57 6.34 25.00
CA GLU A 477 20.03 6.23 24.90
C GLU A 477 20.50 5.07 25.77
N VAL A 478 21.13 4.09 25.13
CA VAL A 478 21.56 2.85 25.77
C VAL A 478 23.07 2.70 25.62
N GLU A 479 23.74 2.44 26.73
CA GLU A 479 25.15 2.07 26.74
C GLU A 479 25.27 0.54 26.76
N GLN A 480 25.95 -0.04 25.77
CA GLN A 480 26.24 -1.47 25.79
C GLN A 480 27.35 -1.75 26.80
N LYS A 481 27.12 -2.70 27.72
CA LYS A 481 28.17 -3.16 28.63
C LYS A 481 29.30 -3.79 27.78
N LYS A 482 30.49 -3.17 27.79
CA LYS A 482 31.70 -3.78 27.22
C LYS A 482 32.02 -5.05 27.98
N GLY A 483 31.84 -6.20 27.34
CA GLY A 483 32.38 -7.48 27.80
C GLY A 483 31.34 -8.48 28.26
N THR A 484 30.84 -9.26 27.31
CA THR A 484 30.90 -10.73 27.32
C THR A 484 30.83 -11.15 25.86
N LEU A 485 31.96 -11.61 25.32
CA LEU A 485 32.02 -12.36 24.05
C LEU A 485 31.15 -13.63 24.18
N PRO A 486 30.64 -14.17 23.06
CA PRO A 486 29.54 -15.13 23.02
C PRO A 486 29.76 -16.42 23.81
#